data_AF-A0A7W7XF28-F1
#
_entry.id   AF-A0A7W7XF28-F1
#
_cell.length_a   1.000
_cell.length_b   1.000
_cell.length_c   1.000
_cell.angle_alpha   90.00
_cell.angle_beta   90.00
_cell.angle_gamma   90.00
#
_symmetry.space_group_name_H-M   'P 1'
#
loop_
_entity.id
_entity.type
_entity.pdbx_description
1 polymer ?
#
loop_
_entity_poly.entity_id
_entity_poly.type
_entity_poly.pdbx_seq_one_letter_code
_entity_poly.pdbx_strand_id
1 'polypeptide(L)'
;MTGHWLLKRNQSAADCTWTNADVALAWLTKRYQESPPFEREDGKVAYCALDQKLEYAADVLPRGVDVSWVHYTRSQSMVSLSVVCCPNHFHPDIPCPLPPS
;
A
#
# COMPACT_ATOMS: atom_id res chain seq x y z
N MET A 1 12.33 -3.35 -2.26
CA MET A 1 12.82 -1.96 -2.46
C MET A 1 11.78 -1.18 -3.23
N THR A 2 10.91 -0.48 -2.52
CA THR A 2 9.80 0.32 -3.04
C THR A 2 10.12 1.82 -3.10
N GLY A 3 11.18 2.30 -2.44
CA GLY A 3 11.54 3.72 -2.41
C GLY A 3 11.77 4.38 -3.79
N HIS A 4 12.29 3.65 -4.79
CA HIS A 4 12.44 4.18 -6.15
C HIS A 4 11.10 4.54 -6.84
N TRP A 5 9.96 4.09 -6.30
CA TRP A 5 8.65 4.53 -6.79
C TRP A 5 8.42 6.04 -6.59
N LEU A 6 9.10 6.67 -5.62
CA LEU A 6 9.06 8.11 -5.40
C LEU A 6 9.62 8.91 -6.59
N LEU A 7 10.41 8.29 -7.47
CA LEU A 7 10.92 8.92 -8.70
C LEU A 7 9.88 8.99 -9.82
N LYS A 8 8.73 8.31 -9.69
CA LYS A 8 7.71 8.30 -10.74
C LYS A 8 7.03 9.67 -10.83
N ARG A 9 7.23 10.33 -11.97
CA ARG A 9 6.64 11.64 -12.27
C ARG A 9 5.13 11.53 -12.39
N ASN A 10 4.42 12.54 -11.87
CA ASN A 10 2.96 12.69 -11.97
C ASN A 10 2.13 11.52 -11.39
N GLN A 11 2.74 10.69 -10.53
CA GLN A 11 2.05 9.63 -9.80
C GLN A 11 1.78 10.02 -8.33
N SER A 12 2.39 11.11 -7.87
CA SER A 12 2.11 11.70 -6.57
C SER A 12 1.07 12.79 -6.75
N ALA A 13 -0.10 12.59 -6.14
CA ALA A 13 -1.19 13.55 -6.10
C ALA A 13 -1.63 13.74 -4.64
N ALA A 14 -2.22 14.89 -4.33
CA ALA A 14 -2.62 15.23 -2.97
C ALA A 14 -3.64 14.24 -2.36
N ASP A 15 -4.44 13.59 -3.21
CA ASP A 15 -5.41 12.56 -2.82
C ASP A 15 -4.75 11.19 -2.54
N CYS A 16 -3.52 10.99 -3.00
CA CYS A 16 -2.72 9.79 -2.84
C CYS A 16 -1.46 10.02 -1.97
N THR A 17 -1.42 11.11 -1.22
CA THR A 17 -0.34 11.45 -0.28
C THR A 17 -0.95 11.87 1.05
N TRP A 18 -0.40 11.36 2.15
CA TRP A 18 -1.00 11.50 3.47
C TRP A 18 0.09 11.63 4.53
N THR A 19 -0.21 12.38 5.59
CA THR A 19 0.63 12.48 6.80
C THR A 19 0.14 11.57 7.93
N ASN A 20 -1.09 11.05 7.82
CA ASN A 20 -1.66 10.13 8.80
C ASN A 20 -1.75 8.71 8.21
N ALA A 21 -1.14 7.75 8.89
CA ALA A 21 -1.18 6.33 8.53
C ALA A 21 -2.61 5.76 8.48
N ASP A 22 -3.53 6.24 9.32
CA ASP A 22 -4.93 5.78 9.33
C ASP A 22 -5.64 6.09 8.01
N VAL A 23 -5.30 7.22 7.39
CA VAL A 23 -5.85 7.59 6.07
C VAL A 23 -5.31 6.64 4.99
N ALA A 24 -4.03 6.28 5.06
CA ALA A 24 -3.44 5.30 4.16
C ALA A 24 -4.05 3.89 4.36
N LEU A 25 -4.32 3.48 5.60
CA LEU A 25 -5.01 2.22 5.92
C LEU A 25 -6.45 2.21 5.39
N ALA A 26 -7.18 3.31 5.55
CA ALA A 26 -8.53 3.45 4.98
C ALA A 26 -8.50 3.36 3.45
N TRP A 27 -7.52 4.00 2.81
CA TRP A 27 -7.32 3.91 1.36
C TRP A 27 -7.03 2.46 0.93
N LEU A 28 -6.08 1.78 1.60
CA LEU A 28 -5.73 0.39 1.33
C LEU A 28 -6.94 -0.54 1.49
N THR A 29 -7.72 -0.37 2.55
CA THR A 29 -8.95 -1.12 2.82
C THR A 29 -9.96 -0.95 1.69
N LYS A 30 -10.24 0.29 1.30
CA LYS A 30 -11.17 0.60 0.22
C LYS A 30 -10.74 -0.06 -1.10
N ARG A 31 -9.47 0.07 -1.49
CA ARG A 31 -8.95 -0.54 -2.72
C ARG A 31 -8.98 -2.06 -2.70
N TYR A 32 -8.74 -2.66 -1.53
CA TYR A 32 -8.86 -4.11 -1.35
C TYR A 32 -10.31 -4.58 -1.53
N GLN A 33 -11.28 -3.86 -0.96
CA GLN A 33 -12.71 -4.18 -1.08
C GLN A 33 -13.26 -3.98 -2.50
N GLU A 34 -12.76 -2.98 -3.23
CA GLU A 34 -13.10 -2.73 -4.65
C GLU A 34 -12.56 -3.83 -5.58
N SER A 35 -11.54 -4.57 -5.17
CA SER A 35 -10.92 -5.63 -5.97
C SER A 35 -10.42 -6.76 -5.07
N PRO A 36 -11.34 -7.56 -4.49
CA PRO A 36 -10.99 -8.58 -3.50
C PRO A 36 -10.16 -9.71 -4.13
N PRO A 37 -9.35 -10.41 -3.33
CA PRO A 37 -8.62 -11.57 -3.80
C PRO A 37 -9.57 -12.69 -4.22
N PHE A 38 -9.07 -13.55 -5.10
CA PHE A 38 -9.71 -14.82 -5.40
C PHE A 38 -9.93 -15.65 -4.13
N GLU A 39 -11.15 -16.13 -3.95
CA GLU A 39 -11.53 -17.10 -2.92
C GLU A 39 -11.32 -18.51 -3.45
N ARG A 40 -10.62 -19.32 -2.67
CA ARG A 40 -10.38 -20.74 -2.98
C ARG A 40 -11.66 -21.55 -2.77
N GLU A 41 -11.68 -22.76 -3.34
CA GLU A 41 -12.79 -23.70 -3.20
C GLU A 41 -13.10 -24.07 -1.74
N ASP A 42 -12.12 -24.00 -0.84
CA ASP A 42 -12.28 -24.23 0.59
C ASP A 42 -12.81 -23.01 1.37
N GLY A 43 -13.23 -21.95 0.67
CA GLY A 43 -13.74 -20.71 1.25
C GLY A 43 -12.67 -19.83 1.89
N LYS A 44 -11.38 -20.19 1.76
CA LYS A 44 -10.28 -19.38 2.28
C LYS A 44 -9.76 -18.43 1.21
N VAL A 45 -9.27 -17.28 1.65
CA VAL A 45 -8.47 -16.40 0.78
C VAL A 45 -7.12 -17.07 0.47
N ALA A 46 -6.63 -16.91 -0.74
CA ALA A 46 -5.35 -17.51 -1.16
C ALA A 46 -4.12 -16.97 -0.42
N TYR A 47 -4.25 -15.82 0.26
CA TYR A 47 -3.19 -15.14 1.00
C TYR A 47 -3.61 -14.89 2.45
N CYS A 48 -2.95 -13.96 3.16
CA CYS A 48 -3.39 -13.52 4.48
C CYS A 48 -4.73 -12.76 4.43
N ALA A 49 -5.50 -12.88 5.51
CA ALA A 49 -6.75 -12.15 5.70
C ALA A 49 -6.50 -10.63 5.75
N LEU A 50 -7.53 -9.84 5.43
CA LEU A 50 -7.46 -8.38 5.46
C LEU A 50 -7.02 -7.86 6.83
N ASP A 51 -7.53 -8.44 7.91
CA ASP A 51 -7.24 -8.04 9.28
C ASP A 51 -5.74 -8.15 9.59
N GLN A 52 -5.10 -9.25 9.16
CA GLN A 52 -3.65 -9.45 9.32
C GLN A 52 -2.84 -8.45 8.49
N LYS A 53 -3.31 -8.11 7.27
CA LYS A 53 -2.67 -7.09 6.43
C LYS A 53 -2.73 -5.72 7.09
N LEU A 54 -3.87 -5.39 7.70
CA LEU A 54 -4.10 -4.12 8.39
C LEU A 54 -3.30 -4.03 9.68
N GLU A 55 -3.26 -5.08 10.48
CA GLU A 55 -2.45 -5.15 11.70
C GLU A 55 -0.98 -4.89 11.40
N TYR A 56 -0.43 -5.59 10.39
CA TYR A 56 0.95 -5.36 9.95
C TYR A 56 1.16 -3.92 9.44
N ALA A 57 0.28 -3.42 8.57
CA ALA A 57 0.42 -2.09 7.99
C ALA A 57 0.34 -0.97 9.05
N ALA A 58 -0.55 -1.12 10.04
CA ALA A 58 -0.70 -0.18 11.16
C ALA A 58 0.56 -0.13 12.05
N ASP A 59 1.24 -1.27 12.23
CA ASP A 59 2.48 -1.35 13.00
C ASP A 59 3.69 -0.75 12.23
N VAL A 60 3.79 -1.01 10.93
CA VAL A 60 5.01 -0.70 10.17
C VAL A 60 5.01 0.69 9.53
N LEU A 61 3.87 1.20 9.05
CA LEU A 61 3.80 2.51 8.36
C LEU A 61 4.29 3.67 9.24
N PRO A 62 3.91 3.78 10.54
CA PRO A 62 4.40 4.85 11.40
C PRO A 62 5.92 4.82 11.63
N ARG A 63 6.56 3.66 11.39
CA ARG A 63 8.01 3.47 11.50
C ARG A 63 8.75 3.71 10.18
N GLY A 64 8.08 4.26 9.17
CA GLY A 64 8.69 4.58 7.87
C GLY A 64 8.96 3.35 6.98
N VAL A 65 8.25 2.25 7.22
CA VAL A 65 8.37 1.03 6.41
C VAL A 65 7.28 1.00 5.35
N ASP A 66 7.70 0.84 4.09
CA ASP A 66 6.78 0.71 2.97
C ASP A 66 5.90 -0.55 3.07
N VAL A 67 4.67 -0.46 2.57
CA VAL A 67 3.71 -1.57 2.53
C VAL A 67 3.33 -1.85 1.08
N SER A 68 3.34 -3.13 0.69
CA SER A 68 2.86 -3.57 -0.63
C SER A 68 1.93 -4.77 -0.50
N TRP A 69 0.76 -4.68 -1.10
CA TRP A 69 -0.23 -5.76 -1.17
C TRP A 69 -0.43 -6.16 -2.62
N VAL A 70 -0.27 -7.46 -2.89
CA VAL A 70 -0.45 -8.03 -4.22
C VAL A 70 -1.30 -9.28 -4.12
N HIS A 71 -2.30 -9.39 -4.99
CA HIS A 71 -3.14 -10.59 -5.11
C HIS A 71 -3.78 -10.68 -6.48
N TYR A 72 -4.17 -11.90 -6.85
CA TYR A 72 -5.01 -12.16 -8.02
C TYR A 72 -6.48 -12.04 -7.67
N THR A 73 -7.26 -11.45 -8.56
CA THR A 73 -8.72 -11.37 -8.45
C THR A 73 -9.38 -12.59 -9.10
N ARG A 74 -10.70 -12.72 -8.92
CA ARG A 74 -11.50 -13.77 -9.58
C ARG A 74 -11.45 -13.70 -11.11
N SER A 75 -11.21 -12.52 -11.69
CA SER A 75 -11.05 -12.33 -13.15
C SER A 75 -9.65 -12.71 -13.67
N GLN A 76 -8.81 -13.32 -12.83
CA GLN A 76 -7.41 -13.64 -13.14
C GLN A 76 -6.55 -12.40 -13.44
N SER A 77 -7.00 -11.22 -13.04
CA SER A 77 -6.23 -9.97 -13.10
C SER A 77 -5.40 -9.83 -11.82
N MET A 78 -4.28 -9.13 -11.89
CA MET A 78 -3.42 -8.86 -10.72
C MET A 78 -3.66 -7.44 -10.20
N VAL A 79 -3.89 -7.33 -8.91
CA VAL A 79 -3.93 -6.06 -8.18
C VAL A 79 -2.59 -5.89 -7.46
N SER A 80 -2.00 -4.69 -7.57
CA SER A 80 -0.81 -4.30 -6.83
C SER A 80 -1.03 -2.92 -6.22
N LEU A 81 -1.06 -2.87 -4.89
CA LEU A 81 -1.25 -1.66 -4.10
C LEU A 81 0.03 -1.43 -3.31
N SER A 82 0.56 -0.21 -3.32
CA SER A 82 1.77 0.11 -2.57
C SER A 82 1.63 1.47 -1.91
N VAL A 83 1.97 1.54 -0.62
CA VAL A 83 2.15 2.77 0.15
C VAL A 83 3.64 2.90 0.43
N VAL A 84 4.24 3.97 -0.05
CA VAL A 84 5.68 4.21 0.03
C VAL A 84 5.92 5.40 0.94
N CYS A 85 6.69 5.20 2.00
CA CYS A 85 7.04 6.24 2.95
C CYS A 85 8.07 7.19 2.35
N CYS A 86 7.87 8.50 2.55
CA CYS A 86 8.83 9.54 2.24
C CYS A 86 9.07 10.40 3.51
N PRO A 87 10.31 10.80 3.82
CA PRO A 87 11.55 10.30 3.23
C PRO A 87 11.72 8.79 3.47
N ASN A 88 12.28 8.08 2.49
CA ASN A 88 12.44 6.64 2.58
C ASN A 88 13.74 6.30 3.32
N HIS A 89 13.68 5.46 4.34
CA HIS A 89 14.86 5.12 5.16
C HIS A 89 16.00 4.46 4.37
N PHE A 90 15.68 3.67 3.34
CA PHE A 90 16.69 2.96 2.54
C PHE A 90 17.18 3.76 1.33
N HIS A 91 16.49 4.86 1.00
CA HIS A 91 16.83 5.74 -0.12
C HIS A 91 16.72 7.21 0.31
N PRO A 92 17.53 7.66 1.29
CA PRO A 92 17.41 8.99 1.89
C PRO A 92 17.69 10.13 0.89
N ASP A 93 18.43 9.86 -0.19
CA ASP A 93 18.75 10.83 -1.23
C ASP A 93 17.59 11.08 -2.21
N ILE A 94 16.52 10.28 -2.15
CA ILE A 94 15.32 10.48 -2.97
C ILE A 94 14.35 11.39 -2.19
N PRO A 95 14.10 12.63 -2.64
CA PRO A 95 13.23 13.56 -1.93
C PRO A 95 11.78 13.08 -1.96
N CYS A 96 10.98 13.51 -0.98
CA CYS A 96 9.55 13.30 -1.06
C CYS A 96 8.97 14.08 -2.25
N PRO A 97 8.15 13.44 -3.12
CA PRO A 97 7.61 14.08 -4.31
C PRO A 97 6.56 15.16 -4.01
N LEU A 98 5.83 15.04 -2.89
CA LEU A 98 4.88 16.01 -2.37
C LEU A 98 5.05 16.13 -0.85
N PRO A 99 6.06 16.87 -0.36
CA PRO A 99 6.24 17.05 1.07
C PRO A 99 5.04 17.80 1.67
N PRO A 100 4.60 17.46 2.89
CA PRO A 100 3.56 18.22 3.57
C PRO A 100 4.03 19.67 3.77
N SER A 101 3.10 20.62 3.58
CA SER A 101 3.30 22.05 3.83
C SER A 101 3.34 22.37 5.33
#